data_AF-A0A1H7TVV5-F1
#
_entry.id   AF-A0A1H7TVV5-F1
#
_cell.length_a   1.000
_cell.length_b   1.000
_cell.length_c   1.000
_cell.angle_alpha   90.00
_cell.angle_beta   90.00
_cell.angle_gamma   90.00
#
_symmetry.space_group_name_H-M   'P 1'
#
loop_
_entity.id
_entity.type
_entity.pdbx_description
1 polymer ?
#
loop_
_entity_poly.entity_id
_entity_poly.type
_entity_poly.pdbx_seq_one_letter_code
_entity_poly.pdbx_strand_id
1 'polypeptide(L)'
;MSETHPRLLILSPHFGDAVFGCGSLLATYPDTAVCTVFAAAPEYDVHTDADALCGFDTAHEALRARMLEDDAALAMFDAIPIRMPFRDRQYLDPPSLSTLTAALEEAIYGSTANTLLMPLGLYDADHALVFDACCELLPRLAHLTWFGYEEAFHRARPGLVQTRLVDLAGRGIVATPARPDIRHTLDPARQVLAKHDAVCVYASRLHSYEADGGDLLAPERYWRLDVTRHAGARRVDGPHAARRSPTL
;
A
#
# COMPACT_ATOMS: atom_id res chain seq x y z
N MET A 1 -5.45 -32.15 -3.76
CA MET A 1 -5.83 -30.78 -4.17
C MET A 1 -4.82 -29.87 -3.51
N SER A 2 -3.97 -29.19 -4.27
CA SER A 2 -2.95 -28.31 -3.70
C SER A 2 -3.67 -27.01 -3.34
N GLU A 3 -3.90 -26.77 -2.05
CA GLU A 3 -4.40 -25.48 -1.57
C GLU A 3 -3.35 -24.42 -1.93
N THR A 4 -3.60 -23.64 -2.97
CA THR A 4 -2.80 -22.47 -3.30
C THR A 4 -3.19 -21.37 -2.33
N HIS A 5 -2.55 -21.34 -1.16
CA HIS A 5 -2.65 -20.19 -0.28
C HIS A 5 -2.12 -18.95 -1.03
N PRO A 6 -2.87 -17.83 -1.06
CA PRO A 6 -2.35 -16.55 -1.53
C PRO A 6 -1.03 -16.33 -0.82
N ARG A 7 0.05 -16.15 -1.57
CA ARG A 7 1.35 -15.84 -0.95
C ARG A 7 1.65 -14.36 -0.96
N LEU A 8 0.83 -13.60 -1.68
CA LEU A 8 0.93 -12.17 -1.82
C LEU A 8 -0.40 -11.53 -1.40
N LEU A 9 -0.32 -10.59 -0.47
CA LEU A 9 -1.40 -9.66 -0.16
C LEU A 9 -0.92 -8.24 -0.51
N ILE A 10 -1.69 -7.51 -1.29
CA ILE A 10 -1.44 -6.09 -1.59
C ILE A 10 -2.52 -5.26 -0.90
N LEU A 11 -2.11 -4.34 -0.04
CA LEU A 11 -3.00 -3.38 0.59
C LEU A 11 -3.13 -2.17 -0.33
N SER A 12 -4.35 -1.91 -0.80
CA SER A 12 -4.70 -0.81 -1.69
C SER A 12 -5.50 0.22 -0.89
N PRO A 13 -5.07 1.48 -0.74
CA PRO A 13 -5.89 2.50 -0.09
C PRO A 13 -7.27 2.62 -0.74
N HIS A 14 -7.31 2.88 -2.05
CA HIS A 14 -8.54 3.01 -2.83
C HIS A 14 -8.62 1.97 -3.95
N PHE A 15 -9.76 1.95 -4.65
CA PHE A 15 -9.91 1.19 -5.89
C PHE A 15 -8.87 1.63 -6.93
N GLY A 16 -8.20 0.66 -7.54
CA GLY A 16 -7.18 0.89 -8.57
C GLY A 16 -5.74 1.11 -8.08
N ASP A 17 -5.49 1.58 -6.85
CA ASP A 17 -4.12 1.94 -6.44
C ASP A 17 -3.14 0.76 -6.50
N ALA A 18 -3.58 -0.44 -6.14
CA ALA A 18 -2.80 -1.67 -6.30
C ALA A 18 -2.51 -1.99 -7.78
N VAL A 19 -3.47 -1.80 -8.69
CA VAL A 19 -3.24 -2.04 -10.13
C VAL A 19 -2.32 -0.96 -10.72
N PHE A 20 -2.50 0.30 -10.33
CA PHE A 20 -1.65 1.40 -10.78
C PHE A 20 -0.20 1.28 -10.27
N GLY A 21 -0.02 0.87 -9.02
CA GLY A 21 1.28 0.71 -8.38
C GLY A 21 1.97 -0.64 -8.67
N CYS A 22 1.18 -1.71 -8.87
CA CYS A 22 1.67 -3.09 -8.87
C CYS A 22 1.09 -3.99 -9.97
N GLY A 23 0.45 -3.44 -11.01
CA GLY A 23 -0.15 -4.23 -12.09
C GLY A 23 0.83 -5.16 -12.83
N SER A 24 2.10 -4.75 -13.00
CA SER A 24 3.10 -5.62 -13.62
C SER A 24 3.47 -6.79 -12.71
N LEU A 25 3.55 -6.54 -11.40
CA LEU A 25 3.72 -7.59 -10.39
C LEU A 25 2.51 -8.55 -10.34
N LEU A 26 1.29 -8.02 -10.33
CA LEU A 26 0.05 -8.80 -10.33
C LEU A 26 0.01 -9.79 -11.51
N ALA A 27 0.45 -9.36 -12.70
CA ALA A 27 0.56 -10.22 -13.88
C ALA A 27 1.53 -11.42 -13.72
N THR A 28 2.35 -11.45 -12.66
CA THR A 28 3.30 -12.54 -12.35
C THR A 28 2.91 -13.37 -11.13
N TYR A 29 1.78 -13.04 -10.48
CA TYR A 29 1.29 -13.66 -9.25
C TYR A 29 -0.24 -13.87 -9.32
N PRO A 30 -0.72 -14.97 -9.94
CA PRO A 30 -2.12 -15.37 -9.82
C PRO A 30 -2.45 -15.69 -8.35
N ASP A 31 -3.74 -15.63 -8.01
CA ASP A 31 -4.24 -15.81 -6.64
C ASP A 31 -3.71 -14.76 -5.64
N THR A 32 -3.24 -13.59 -6.12
CA THR A 32 -2.89 -12.47 -5.23
C THR A 32 -4.15 -11.92 -4.58
N ALA A 33 -4.14 -11.78 -3.26
CA ALA A 33 -5.17 -11.05 -2.56
C ALA A 33 -4.93 -9.53 -2.69
N VAL A 34 -5.94 -8.77 -3.09
CA VAL A 34 -5.90 -7.31 -3.10
C VAL A 34 -6.92 -6.78 -2.12
N CYS A 35 -6.46 -6.20 -1.03
CA CYS A 35 -7.28 -5.65 0.03
C CYS A 35 -7.46 -4.14 -0.15
N THR A 36 -8.63 -3.73 -0.64
CA THR A 36 -9.01 -2.32 -0.76
C THR A 36 -9.54 -1.82 0.57
N VAL A 37 -8.83 -0.86 1.17
CA VAL A 37 -9.11 -0.35 2.51
C VAL A 37 -10.34 0.54 2.54
N PHE A 38 -10.40 1.55 1.68
CA PHE A 38 -11.50 2.50 1.63
C PHE A 38 -12.49 2.09 0.54
N ALA A 39 -13.25 1.03 0.82
CA ALA A 39 -14.19 0.40 -0.12
C ALA A 39 -15.67 0.57 0.24
N ALA A 40 -15.99 1.18 1.39
CA ALA A 40 -17.36 1.32 1.86
C ALA A 40 -18.03 2.62 1.39
N ALA A 41 -19.33 2.53 1.13
CA ALA A 41 -20.18 3.68 0.89
C ALA A 41 -20.51 4.46 2.16
N PRO A 42 -20.73 5.79 2.06
CA PRO A 42 -21.33 6.55 3.15
C PRO A 42 -22.72 6.00 3.49
N GLU A 43 -23.12 6.15 4.74
CA GLU A 43 -24.47 5.76 5.19
C GLU A 43 -25.58 6.61 4.57
N TYR A 44 -25.25 7.87 4.24
CA TYR A 44 -26.17 8.85 3.70
C TYR A 44 -25.69 9.27 2.31
N ASP A 45 -26.60 9.81 1.51
CA ASP A 45 -26.22 10.37 0.22
C ASP A 45 -25.29 11.57 0.42
N VAL A 46 -24.04 11.36 0.04
CA VAL A 46 -23.00 12.39 -0.03
C VAL A 46 -22.78 12.72 -1.50
N HIS A 47 -22.66 14.02 -1.77
CA HIS A 47 -22.30 14.55 -3.07
C HIS A 47 -20.94 15.23 -2.92
N THR A 48 -19.98 14.86 -3.76
CA THR A 48 -18.66 15.48 -3.77
C THR A 48 -18.39 16.11 -5.11
N ASP A 49 -17.65 17.21 -5.14
CA ASP A 49 -17.21 17.84 -6.39
C ASP A 49 -16.36 16.87 -7.22
N ALA A 50 -15.57 16.02 -6.56
CA ALA A 50 -14.73 15.02 -7.21
C ALA A 50 -15.56 13.97 -7.98
N ASP A 51 -16.65 13.48 -7.40
CA ASP A 51 -17.52 12.51 -8.07
C ASP A 51 -18.33 13.16 -9.20
N ALA A 52 -18.79 14.40 -9.00
CA ALA A 52 -19.47 15.16 -10.05
C ALA A 52 -18.57 15.41 -11.26
N LEU A 53 -17.27 15.71 -11.04
CA LEU A 53 -16.27 15.81 -12.11
C LEU A 53 -16.07 14.50 -12.87
N CYS A 54 -16.29 13.35 -12.21
CA CYS A 54 -16.25 12.04 -12.84
C CYS A 54 -17.59 11.64 -13.50
N GLY A 55 -18.60 12.53 -13.46
CA GLY A 55 -19.91 12.31 -14.04
C GLY A 55 -20.89 11.51 -13.17
N PHE A 56 -20.63 11.40 -11.86
CA PHE A 56 -21.52 10.72 -10.92
C PHE A 56 -22.37 11.71 -10.14
N ASP A 57 -23.65 11.35 -9.95
CA ASP A 57 -24.58 12.18 -9.19
C ASP A 57 -24.45 11.93 -7.69
N THR A 58 -24.01 10.75 -7.24
CA THR A 58 -23.91 10.38 -5.82
C THR A 58 -22.64 9.57 -5.51
N ALA A 59 -22.19 9.63 -4.25
CA ALA A 59 -21.12 8.76 -3.73
C ALA A 59 -21.42 7.26 -3.92
N HIS A 60 -22.68 6.86 -3.77
CA HIS A 60 -23.14 5.48 -3.99
C HIS A 60 -22.94 5.01 -5.44
N GLU A 61 -23.25 5.88 -6.39
CA GLU A 61 -23.02 5.62 -7.81
C GLU A 61 -21.53 5.53 -8.13
N ALA A 62 -20.75 6.50 -7.64
CA ALA A 62 -19.30 6.55 -7.84
C ALA A 62 -18.61 5.29 -7.30
N LEU A 63 -18.94 4.88 -6.07
CA LEU A 63 -18.37 3.68 -5.47
C LEU A 63 -18.81 2.40 -6.16
N ARG A 64 -20.07 2.29 -6.58
CA ARG A 64 -20.52 1.13 -7.36
C ARG A 64 -19.76 1.02 -8.67
N ALA A 65 -19.60 2.12 -9.39
CA ALA A 65 -18.85 2.15 -10.64
C ALA A 65 -17.37 1.76 -10.41
N ARG A 66 -16.70 2.40 -9.46
CA ARG A 66 -15.29 2.12 -9.12
C ARG A 66 -15.08 0.67 -8.65
N MET A 67 -16.03 0.10 -7.91
CA MET A 67 -15.98 -1.31 -7.51
C MET A 67 -16.10 -2.24 -8.71
N LEU A 68 -17.02 -1.97 -9.65
CA LEU A 68 -17.16 -2.76 -10.88
C LEU A 68 -15.93 -2.66 -11.79
N GLU A 69 -15.34 -1.48 -11.91
CA GLU A 69 -14.07 -1.26 -12.63
C GLU A 69 -12.94 -2.07 -11.99
N ASP A 70 -12.84 -2.04 -10.65
CA ASP A 70 -11.80 -2.75 -9.93
C ASP A 70 -11.97 -4.27 -9.98
N ASP A 71 -13.20 -4.78 -9.86
CA ASP A 71 -13.51 -6.20 -10.03
C ASP A 71 -13.12 -6.69 -11.44
N ALA A 72 -13.44 -5.89 -12.47
CA ALA A 72 -13.08 -6.21 -13.85
C ALA A 72 -11.56 -6.21 -14.06
N ALA A 73 -10.83 -5.24 -13.50
CA ALA A 73 -9.37 -5.18 -13.60
C ALA A 73 -8.68 -6.31 -12.81
N LEU A 74 -9.13 -6.63 -11.60
CA LEU A 74 -8.56 -7.71 -10.78
C LEU A 74 -8.83 -9.09 -11.39
N ALA A 75 -9.97 -9.28 -12.05
CA ALA A 75 -10.27 -10.50 -12.79
C ALA A 75 -9.28 -10.78 -13.94
N MET A 76 -8.65 -9.74 -14.51
CA MET A 76 -7.62 -9.92 -15.55
C MET A 76 -6.33 -10.56 -15.02
N PHE A 77 -6.13 -10.56 -13.71
CA PHE A 77 -4.94 -11.11 -13.03
C PHE A 77 -5.23 -12.36 -12.20
N ASP A 78 -6.45 -12.89 -12.25
CA ASP A 78 -6.93 -13.92 -11.32
C ASP A 78 -6.69 -13.52 -9.84
N ALA A 79 -6.82 -12.22 -9.54
CA ALA A 79 -6.65 -11.68 -8.21
C ALA A 79 -7.93 -11.81 -7.37
N ILE A 80 -7.77 -11.97 -6.06
CA ILE A 80 -8.85 -12.15 -5.10
C ILE A 80 -9.14 -10.80 -4.42
N PRO A 81 -10.28 -10.14 -4.71
CA PRO A 81 -10.63 -8.89 -4.07
C PRO A 81 -11.04 -9.11 -2.60
N ILE A 82 -10.48 -8.29 -1.71
CA ILE A 82 -10.90 -8.15 -0.31
C ILE A 82 -11.32 -6.69 -0.13
N ARG A 83 -12.52 -6.47 0.40
CA ARG A 83 -13.09 -5.12 0.59
C ARG A 83 -13.26 -4.85 2.08
N MET A 84 -12.60 -3.81 2.58
CA MET A 84 -12.75 -3.41 3.98
C MET A 84 -13.92 -2.42 4.14
N PRO A 85 -14.56 -2.40 5.33
CA PRO A 85 -15.76 -1.60 5.56
C PRO A 85 -15.44 -0.13 5.91
N PHE A 86 -14.34 0.44 5.40
CA PHE A 86 -13.97 1.83 5.68
C PHE A 86 -14.31 2.75 4.52
N ARG A 87 -14.67 3.99 4.86
CA ARG A 87 -15.02 5.04 3.92
C ARG A 87 -13.80 5.89 3.64
N ASP A 88 -13.65 6.26 2.37
CA ASP A 88 -12.75 7.32 1.95
C ASP A 88 -13.14 8.61 2.68
N ARG A 89 -12.14 9.40 3.09
CA ARG A 89 -12.31 10.65 3.83
C ARG A 89 -13.22 11.66 3.12
N GLN A 90 -13.30 11.63 1.79
CA GLN A 90 -14.23 12.49 1.05
C GLN A 90 -15.71 12.21 1.39
N TYR A 91 -16.01 11.04 1.92
CA TYR A 91 -17.34 10.61 2.36
C TYR A 91 -17.57 10.75 3.88
N LEU A 92 -16.66 11.45 4.58
CA LEU A 92 -16.68 11.71 6.02
C LEU A 92 -16.48 10.44 6.88
N ASP A 93 -16.27 10.66 8.18
CA ASP A 93 -16.08 9.61 9.20
C ASP A 93 -14.96 8.59 8.91
N PRO A 94 -13.70 9.04 8.66
CA PRO A 94 -12.59 8.12 8.48
C PRO A 94 -12.32 7.32 9.78
N PRO A 95 -11.85 6.07 9.67
CA PRO A 95 -11.54 5.26 10.86
C PRO A 95 -10.41 5.90 11.68
N SER A 96 -10.40 5.62 12.98
CA SER A 96 -9.20 5.88 13.78
C SER A 96 -8.05 4.97 13.33
N LEU A 97 -6.82 5.42 13.51
CA LEU A 97 -5.62 4.60 13.27
C LEU A 97 -5.72 3.24 13.97
N SER A 98 -6.08 3.22 15.25
CA SER A 98 -6.24 1.98 16.02
C SER A 98 -7.27 1.01 15.44
N THR A 99 -8.40 1.54 14.93
CA THR A 99 -9.47 0.74 14.33
C THR A 99 -9.00 0.15 13.01
N LEU A 100 -8.34 0.95 12.16
CA LEU A 100 -7.79 0.49 10.90
C LEU A 100 -6.68 -0.55 11.12
N THR A 101 -5.76 -0.28 12.04
CA THR A 101 -4.66 -1.18 12.41
C THR A 101 -5.19 -2.56 12.82
N ALA A 102 -6.23 -2.62 13.66
CA ALA A 102 -6.83 -3.89 14.10
C ALA A 102 -7.49 -4.64 12.94
N ALA A 103 -8.27 -3.95 12.11
CA ALA A 103 -8.95 -4.57 10.97
C ALA A 103 -7.97 -5.06 9.89
N LEU A 104 -6.87 -4.33 9.66
CA LEU A 104 -5.80 -4.75 8.74
C LEU A 104 -5.08 -5.99 9.28
N GLU A 105 -4.83 -6.08 10.58
CA GLU A 105 -4.27 -7.28 11.20
C GLU A 105 -5.13 -8.51 10.95
N GLU A 106 -6.45 -8.40 11.16
CA GLU A 106 -7.41 -9.46 10.89
C GLU A 106 -7.42 -9.87 9.40
N ALA A 107 -7.42 -8.89 8.48
CA ALA A 107 -7.37 -9.15 7.05
C ALA A 107 -6.07 -9.85 6.63
N ILE A 108 -4.93 -9.45 7.19
CA ILE A 108 -3.62 -10.07 6.93
C ILE A 108 -3.63 -11.53 7.37
N TYR A 109 -4.07 -11.82 8.61
CA TYR A 109 -4.16 -13.20 9.09
C TYR A 109 -5.17 -14.04 8.30
N GLY A 110 -6.31 -13.46 7.94
CA GLY A 110 -7.35 -14.12 7.14
C GLY A 110 -6.89 -14.47 5.72
N SER A 111 -5.97 -13.70 5.13
CA SER A 111 -5.43 -13.94 3.79
C SER A 111 -4.50 -15.15 3.69
N THR A 112 -3.91 -15.60 4.80
CA THR A 112 -2.83 -16.59 4.86
C THR A 112 -1.55 -16.23 4.08
N ALA A 113 -1.43 -14.97 3.61
CA ALA A 113 -0.27 -14.49 2.87
C ALA A 113 0.98 -14.39 3.72
N ASN A 114 2.12 -14.70 3.11
CA ASN A 114 3.44 -14.61 3.75
C ASN A 114 4.32 -13.46 3.21
N THR A 115 3.89 -12.83 2.12
CA THR A 115 4.43 -11.58 1.60
C THR A 115 3.32 -10.55 1.54
N LEU A 116 3.61 -9.35 2.06
CA LEU A 116 2.69 -8.23 2.11
C LEU A 116 3.29 -7.02 1.38
N LEU A 117 2.46 -6.36 0.58
CA LEU A 117 2.75 -5.06 -0.02
C LEU A 117 1.88 -4.00 0.64
N MET A 118 2.52 -2.98 1.18
CA MET A 118 1.87 -1.78 1.72
C MET A 118 2.18 -0.56 0.83
N PRO A 119 1.26 0.41 0.74
CA PRO A 119 1.55 1.69 0.08
C PRO A 119 2.62 2.45 0.87
N LEU A 120 3.39 3.32 0.19
CA LEU A 120 4.31 4.23 0.87
C LEU A 120 3.61 5.48 1.42
N GLY A 121 2.32 5.68 1.16
CA GLY A 121 1.57 6.80 1.70
C GLY A 121 1.85 8.11 0.97
N LEU A 122 2.00 8.07 -0.36
CA LEU A 122 2.55 9.16 -1.16
C LEU A 122 1.53 10.22 -1.60
N TYR A 123 0.24 10.04 -1.31
CA TYR A 123 -0.80 10.93 -1.80
C TYR A 123 -1.46 11.77 -0.71
N ASP A 124 -2.66 11.35 -0.28
CA ASP A 124 -3.53 12.07 0.62
C ASP A 124 -3.47 11.49 2.04
N ALA A 125 -4.40 11.95 2.88
CA ALA A 125 -4.52 11.51 4.27
C ALA A 125 -4.88 10.02 4.39
N ASP A 126 -5.55 9.44 3.39
CA ASP A 126 -6.02 8.05 3.42
C ASP A 126 -4.87 7.11 3.10
N HIS A 127 -4.06 7.44 2.07
CA HIS A 127 -2.79 6.78 1.81
C HIS A 127 -1.85 6.84 3.03
N ALA A 128 -1.75 8.01 3.66
CA ALA A 128 -0.94 8.19 4.87
C ALA A 128 -1.44 7.32 6.03
N LEU A 129 -2.76 7.23 6.24
CA LEU A 129 -3.37 6.46 7.31
C LEU A 129 -3.13 4.96 7.16
N VAL A 130 -3.21 4.41 5.94
CA VAL A 130 -2.87 3.02 5.64
C VAL A 130 -1.38 2.77 5.89
N PHE A 131 -0.51 3.67 5.43
CA PHE A 131 0.93 3.60 5.69
C PHE A 131 1.26 3.57 7.19
N ASP A 132 0.62 4.44 7.98
CA ASP A 132 0.81 4.52 9.42
C ASP A 132 0.36 3.24 10.14
N ALA A 133 -0.81 2.71 9.78
CA ALA A 133 -1.34 1.46 10.33
C ALA A 133 -0.40 0.28 10.02
N CYS A 134 0.11 0.23 8.79
CA CYS A 134 1.09 -0.77 8.38
C CYS A 134 2.41 -0.65 9.16
N CYS A 135 2.89 0.57 9.42
CA CYS A 135 4.08 0.78 10.25
C CYS A 135 3.90 0.31 11.70
N GLU A 136 2.68 0.39 12.27
CA GLU A 136 2.37 -0.19 13.59
C GLU A 136 2.32 -1.73 13.57
N LEU A 137 1.90 -2.32 12.45
CA LEU A 137 1.80 -3.77 12.25
C LEU A 137 3.14 -4.44 11.99
N LEU A 138 3.98 -3.81 11.18
CA LEU A 138 5.20 -4.41 10.66
C LEU A 138 6.11 -4.99 11.75
N PRO A 139 6.40 -4.31 12.88
CA PRO A 139 7.19 -4.90 13.97
C PRO A 139 6.54 -6.10 14.66
N ARG A 140 5.21 -6.14 14.74
CA ARG A 140 4.44 -7.24 15.33
C ARG A 140 4.38 -8.44 14.41
N LEU A 141 4.38 -8.18 13.10
CA LEU A 141 4.28 -9.17 12.03
C LEU A 141 5.60 -9.33 11.26
N ALA A 142 6.74 -9.13 11.93
CA ALA A 142 8.08 -9.21 11.33
C ALA A 142 8.49 -10.63 10.88
N HIS A 143 7.63 -11.63 11.09
CA HIS A 143 7.78 -12.98 10.56
C HIS A 143 7.29 -13.09 9.10
N LEU A 144 6.51 -12.12 8.62
CA LEU A 144 6.12 -11.99 7.21
C LEU A 144 7.19 -11.22 6.43
N THR A 145 7.19 -11.37 5.11
CA THR A 145 8.02 -10.54 4.22
C THR A 145 7.26 -9.27 3.85
N TRP A 146 7.85 -8.10 4.10
CA TRP A 146 7.20 -6.82 3.83
C TRP A 146 7.87 -6.06 2.68
N PHE A 147 7.03 -5.49 1.82
CA PHE A 147 7.43 -4.54 0.80
C PHE A 147 6.58 -3.27 0.87
N GLY A 148 7.20 -2.12 0.70
CA GLY A 148 6.53 -0.86 0.38
C GLY A 148 6.51 -0.66 -1.13
N TYR A 149 5.37 -0.34 -1.74
CA TYR A 149 5.29 0.04 -3.15
C TYR A 149 5.11 1.55 -3.32
N GLU A 150 5.73 2.11 -4.36
CA GLU A 150 5.56 3.51 -4.72
C GLU A 150 4.26 3.71 -5.52
N GLU A 151 3.26 4.36 -4.91
CA GLU A 151 1.98 4.66 -5.57
C GLU A 151 2.18 5.50 -6.85
N ALA A 152 1.51 5.09 -7.92
CA ALA A 152 1.52 5.81 -9.20
C ALA A 152 0.95 7.22 -9.06
N PHE A 153 1.26 8.08 -10.03
CA PHE A 153 0.99 9.53 -10.06
C PHE A 153 1.81 10.34 -9.05
N HIS A 154 2.02 9.78 -7.86
CA HIS A 154 2.62 10.52 -6.74
C HIS A 154 4.10 10.24 -6.55
N ARG A 155 4.59 9.06 -6.98
CA ARG A 155 6.01 8.71 -6.94
C ARG A 155 6.93 9.62 -7.77
N ALA A 156 6.39 10.33 -8.75
CA ALA A 156 7.14 11.29 -9.57
C ALA A 156 7.27 12.67 -8.86
N ARG A 157 6.46 12.94 -7.83
CA ARG A 157 6.48 14.22 -7.13
C ARG A 157 7.76 14.34 -6.28
N PRO A 158 8.55 15.42 -6.46
CA PRO A 158 9.82 15.57 -5.76
C PRO A 158 9.66 15.52 -4.23
N GLY A 159 10.50 14.72 -3.56
CA GLY A 159 10.62 14.70 -2.11
C GLY A 159 9.65 13.80 -1.35
N LEU A 160 8.55 13.33 -1.97
CA LEU A 160 7.53 12.53 -1.27
C LEU A 160 8.07 11.16 -0.84
N VAL A 161 8.71 10.43 -1.77
CA VAL A 161 9.34 9.14 -1.45
C VAL A 161 10.43 9.32 -0.39
N GLN A 162 11.30 10.34 -0.54
CA GLN A 162 12.37 10.62 0.42
C GLN A 162 11.83 10.91 1.82
N THR A 163 10.73 11.67 1.91
CA THR A 163 10.07 11.96 3.20
C THR A 163 9.58 10.68 3.88
N ARG A 164 8.98 9.76 3.11
CA ARG A 164 8.50 8.47 3.63
C ARG A 164 9.63 7.53 4.04
N LEU A 165 10.75 7.53 3.30
CA LEU A 165 11.94 6.77 3.69
C LEU A 165 12.56 7.30 5.00
N VAL A 166 12.56 8.63 5.21
CA VAL A 166 13.00 9.24 6.46
C VAL A 166 12.06 8.87 7.62
N ASP A 167 10.75 8.86 7.40
CA ASP A 167 9.76 8.44 8.40
C ASP A 167 9.96 6.96 8.80
N LEU A 168 10.07 6.06 7.82
CA LEU A 168 10.39 4.64 8.07
C LEU A 168 11.66 4.47 8.91
N ALA A 169 12.74 5.18 8.54
CA ALA A 169 13.98 5.14 9.29
C ALA A 169 13.82 5.67 10.73
N GLY A 170 13.05 6.75 10.92
CA GLY A 170 12.71 7.29 12.24
C GLY A 170 11.92 6.31 13.12
N ARG A 171 11.17 5.38 12.50
CA ARG A 171 10.46 4.28 13.16
C ARG A 171 11.30 3.02 13.34
N GLY A 172 12.58 3.04 12.95
CA GLY A 172 13.47 1.87 13.02
C GLY A 172 13.21 0.81 11.95
N ILE A 173 12.52 1.17 10.87
CA ILE A 173 12.24 0.32 9.71
C ILE A 173 13.23 0.68 8.60
N VAL A 174 14.03 -0.31 8.17
CA VAL A 174 14.96 -0.14 7.06
C VAL A 174 14.24 -0.47 5.76
N ALA A 175 14.28 0.49 4.83
CA ALA A 175 13.77 0.33 3.48
C ALA A 175 14.93 0.14 2.50
N THR A 176 15.01 -1.03 1.86
CA THR A 176 16.03 -1.35 0.85
C THR A 176 15.36 -1.52 -0.52
N PRO A 177 15.81 -0.84 -1.59
CA PRO A 177 15.28 -1.07 -2.94
C PRO A 177 15.33 -2.56 -3.29
N ALA A 178 14.17 -3.13 -3.62
CA ALA A 178 14.03 -4.56 -3.89
C ALA A 178 12.85 -4.80 -4.84
N ARG A 179 12.66 -6.04 -5.27
CA ARG A 179 11.46 -6.50 -5.98
C ARG A 179 10.98 -7.79 -5.33
N PRO A 180 9.67 -8.02 -5.18
CA PRO A 180 9.15 -9.32 -4.78
C PRO A 180 9.54 -10.42 -5.79
N ASP A 181 9.76 -11.65 -5.31
CA ASP A 181 10.25 -12.78 -6.12
C ASP A 181 9.19 -13.28 -7.10
N ILE A 182 9.32 -13.03 -8.40
CA ILE A 182 8.34 -13.45 -9.41
C ILE A 182 8.05 -14.96 -9.39
N ARG A 183 6.78 -15.36 -9.53
CA ARG A 183 6.38 -16.78 -9.58
C ARG A 183 6.28 -17.33 -10.98
N HIS A 184 5.84 -16.47 -11.90
CA HIS A 184 5.72 -16.81 -13.31
C HIS A 184 6.66 -15.94 -14.12
N THR A 185 7.41 -16.59 -15.01
CA THR A 185 8.29 -15.92 -15.95
C THR A 185 7.46 -15.38 -17.12
N LEU A 186 6.69 -14.32 -16.86
CA LEU A 186 6.07 -13.54 -17.92
C LEU A 186 7.12 -12.57 -18.47
N ASP A 187 7.19 -12.41 -19.79
CA ASP A 187 8.08 -11.42 -20.41
C ASP A 187 7.76 -9.99 -19.90
N PRO A 188 8.77 -9.15 -19.60
CA PRO A 188 8.54 -7.81 -19.06
C PRO A 188 7.61 -6.93 -19.92
N ALA A 189 7.67 -7.03 -21.26
CA ALA A 189 6.77 -6.25 -22.11
C ALA A 189 5.32 -6.70 -21.98
N ARG A 190 5.10 -8.01 -21.77
CA ARG A 190 3.76 -8.57 -21.50
C ARG A 190 3.24 -8.16 -20.13
N GLN A 191 4.09 -8.05 -19.12
CA GLN A 191 3.69 -7.54 -17.80
C GLN A 191 3.20 -6.09 -17.90
N VAL A 192 3.95 -5.24 -18.62
CA VAL A 192 3.59 -3.84 -18.86
C VAL A 192 2.29 -3.72 -19.65
N LEU A 193 2.08 -4.57 -20.67
CA LEU A 193 0.84 -4.59 -21.44
C LEU A 193 -0.35 -5.05 -20.59
N ALA A 194 -0.20 -6.10 -19.80
CA ALA A 194 -1.25 -6.57 -18.90
C ALA A 194 -1.64 -5.49 -17.88
N LYS A 195 -0.66 -4.78 -17.33
CA LYS A 195 -0.89 -3.59 -16.51
C LYS A 195 -1.67 -2.54 -17.28
N HIS A 196 -1.20 -2.15 -18.47
CA HIS A 196 -1.84 -1.13 -19.30
C HIS A 196 -3.33 -1.44 -19.51
N ASP A 197 -3.65 -2.67 -19.92
CA ASP A 197 -5.02 -3.06 -20.25
C ASP A 197 -5.91 -3.00 -19.01
N ALA A 198 -5.42 -3.43 -17.84
CA ALA A 198 -6.15 -3.31 -16.58
C ALA A 198 -6.31 -1.85 -16.12
N VAL A 199 -5.31 -0.99 -16.34
CA VAL A 199 -5.40 0.44 -16.05
C VAL A 199 -6.51 1.10 -16.87
N CYS A 200 -6.67 0.74 -18.15
CA CYS A 200 -7.71 1.27 -19.02
C CYS A 200 -9.14 0.95 -18.56
N VAL A 201 -9.34 -0.03 -17.69
CA VAL A 201 -10.66 -0.37 -17.14
C VAL A 201 -11.16 0.70 -16.16
N TYR A 202 -10.25 1.43 -15.49
CA TYR A 202 -10.59 2.45 -14.50
C TYR A 202 -10.97 3.80 -15.14
N ALA A 203 -11.96 3.80 -16.03
CA ALA A 203 -12.38 4.97 -16.78
C ALA A 203 -12.72 6.16 -15.86
N SER A 204 -13.44 5.90 -14.77
CA SER A 204 -13.83 6.93 -13.80
C SER A 204 -12.63 7.60 -13.12
N ARG A 205 -11.55 6.84 -12.89
CA ARG A 205 -10.31 7.37 -12.28
C ARG A 205 -9.48 8.11 -13.32
N LEU A 206 -9.31 7.54 -14.51
CA LEU A 206 -8.49 8.17 -15.56
C LEU A 206 -9.03 9.56 -15.94
N HIS A 207 -10.35 9.74 -15.96
CA HIS A 207 -10.95 11.06 -16.22
C HIS A 207 -10.47 12.15 -15.25
N SER A 208 -10.27 11.80 -13.97
CA SER A 208 -9.75 12.73 -12.96
C SER A 208 -8.23 12.99 -13.07
N TYR A 209 -7.48 12.13 -13.77
CA TYR A 209 -6.00 12.13 -13.78
C TYR A 209 -5.35 12.48 -15.12
N GLU A 210 -6.10 12.60 -16.22
CA GLU A 210 -5.57 13.04 -17.53
C GLU A 210 -4.85 14.41 -17.48
N ALA A 211 -5.00 15.17 -16.40
CA ALA A 211 -4.30 16.42 -16.15
C ALA A 211 -2.86 16.28 -15.58
N ASP A 212 -2.49 15.15 -14.94
CA ASP A 212 -1.27 15.04 -14.10
C ASP A 212 -0.08 14.33 -14.78
N GLY A 213 -0.23 13.90 -16.04
CA GLY A 213 0.88 13.44 -16.90
C GLY A 213 1.47 12.06 -16.58
N GLY A 214 1.09 11.05 -17.36
CA GLY A 214 1.95 9.96 -17.86
C GLY A 214 2.68 8.99 -16.91
N ASP A 215 2.55 9.07 -15.58
CA ASP A 215 3.33 8.19 -14.68
C ASP A 215 2.79 6.75 -14.59
N LEU A 216 1.51 6.48 -14.89
CA LEU A 216 0.86 5.17 -14.69
C LEU A 216 1.66 3.95 -15.19
N LEU A 217 2.28 4.07 -16.37
CA LEU A 217 3.02 2.99 -17.02
C LEU A 217 4.53 3.02 -16.73
N ALA A 218 5.00 3.97 -15.92
CA ALA A 218 6.39 4.00 -15.49
C ALA A 218 6.73 2.72 -14.69
N PRO A 219 8.01 2.29 -14.70
CA PRO A 219 8.43 1.09 -14.00
C PRO A 219 8.08 1.13 -12.51
N GLU A 220 7.52 0.04 -12.01
CA GLU A 220 7.14 -0.13 -10.62
C GLU A 220 8.39 -0.21 -9.73
N ARG A 221 8.30 0.38 -8.54
CA ARG A 221 9.40 0.44 -7.57
C ARG A 221 8.91 -0.03 -6.20
N TYR A 222 9.73 -0.88 -5.58
CA TYR A 222 9.46 -1.47 -4.28
C TYR A 222 10.64 -1.36 -3.34
N TRP A 223 10.34 -1.41 -2.05
CA TRP A 223 11.28 -1.32 -0.96
C TRP A 223 11.05 -2.49 -0.04
N ARG A 224 12.01 -3.40 0.12
CA ARG A 224 11.94 -4.41 1.18
C ARG A 224 12.06 -3.71 2.52
N LEU A 225 11.13 -4.01 3.42
CA LEU A 225 11.02 -3.37 4.73
C LEU A 225 11.39 -4.35 5.82
N ASP A 226 12.42 -4.02 6.60
CA ASP A 226 12.96 -4.86 7.66
C ASP A 226 13.02 -4.07 8.97
N VAL A 227 12.54 -4.65 10.09
CA VAL A 227 12.69 -4.00 11.40
C VAL A 227 14.11 -4.17 11.90
N THR A 228 14.76 -3.06 12.21
CA THR A 228 16.02 -3.11 12.95
C THR A 228 15.71 -3.53 14.38
N ARG A 229 16.17 -4.72 14.77
CA ARG A 229 16.33 -5.00 16.19
C ARG A 229 17.35 -3.99 16.69
N HIS A 230 16.91 -3.03 17.50
CA HIS A 230 17.85 -2.22 18.27
C HIS A 230 18.71 -3.21 19.04
N ALA A 231 19.95 -3.41 18.59
CA ALA A 231 20.94 -4.11 19.38
C ALA A 231 20.98 -3.35 20.70
N GLY A 232 20.47 -3.98 21.76
CA GLY A 232 20.31 -3.35 23.05
C GLY A 232 21.55 -2.54 23.36
N ALA A 233 21.37 -1.25 23.63
CA ALA A 233 22.44 -0.36 23.99
C ALA A 233 23.18 -0.99 25.17
N ARG A 234 24.28 -1.71 24.90
CA ARG A 234 25.29 -2.01 25.89
C ARG A 234 25.82 -0.64 26.27
N ARG A 235 25.32 -0.11 27.40
CA ARG A 235 26.02 0.92 28.14
C ARG A 235 27.45 0.42 28.29
N VAL A 236 28.36 1.06 27.55
CA VAL A 236 29.78 0.96 27.85
C VAL A 236 29.94 1.79 29.11
N ASP A 237 29.87 1.14 30.26
CA ASP A 237 30.32 1.74 31.51
C ASP A 237 31.81 2.04 31.34
N GLY A 238 32.10 3.33 31.13
CA GLY A 238 33.48 3.82 31.05
C GLY A 238 34.20 3.58 32.38
N PRO A 239 35.51 3.28 32.36
CA PRO A 239 36.24 2.96 33.56
C PRO A 239 36.32 4.16 34.49
N HIS A 240 35.93 3.93 35.74
CA HIS A 240 36.01 4.85 36.87
C HIS A 240 37.48 5.27 37.10
N ALA A 241 37.88 6.42 36.57
CA ALA A 241 39.19 7.00 36.84
C ALA A 241 39.18 7.70 38.20
N ALA A 242 39.56 6.97 39.25
CA ALA A 242 39.92 7.53 40.54
C ALA A 242 41.19 8.39 40.38
N ARG A 243 41.04 9.72 40.37
CA ARG A 243 42.17 10.64 40.54
C ARG A 243 42.36 10.91 42.03
N ARG A 244 43.42 10.32 42.58
CA ARG A 244 44.03 10.73 43.85
C ARG A 244 44.74 12.07 43.65
N SER A 245 44.46 13.03 44.52
CA SER A 245 45.25 14.24 44.69
C SER A 245 46.60 13.91 45.34
N PRO A 246 47.69 14.61 44.99
CA PRO A 246 48.81 14.79 45.90
C PRO A 246 48.84 16.23 46.43
N THR A 247 48.79 16.31 47.75
CA THR A 247 49.32 17.40 48.57
C THR A 247 50.82 17.58 48.31
N LEU A 248 51.23 18.79 47.91
CA LEU A 248 52.27 19.63 48.55
C LEU A 248 52.37 20.96 47.79
#